data_AF-A0A439RH39-F1
#
_entry.id   AF-A0A439RH39-F1
#
_cell.length_a   1.000
_cell.length_b   1.000
_cell.length_c   1.000
_cell.angle_alpha   90.00
_cell.angle_beta   90.00
_cell.angle_gamma   90.00
#
_symmetry.space_group_name_H-M   'P 1'
#
loop_
_entity.id
_entity.type
_entity.pdbx_description
1 polymer ?
#
loop_
_entity_poly.entity_id
_entity_poly.type
_entity_poly.pdbx_seq_one_letter_code
_entity_poly.pdbx_strand_id
1 'polypeptide(L)'
;MGGLRRYPLAGTEIVMIGTYSGGPSHATHRIGRVNGQGNTMDQFFEAERYVAHALGIPFIDISQSGMGYLTSTLYMSDELHPNAAGSLRHATYDAECLRQMLRRGLFDA
;
A
#
# COMPACT_ATOMS: atom_id res chain seq x y z
N MET A 1 21.21 13.05 -19.74
CA MET A 1 20.88 12.21 -18.57
C MET A 1 20.64 13.14 -17.39
N GLY A 2 19.39 13.51 -17.14
CA GLY A 2 19.01 14.39 -16.02
C GLY A 2 18.66 13.53 -14.81
N GLY A 3 19.56 13.47 -13.83
CA GLY A 3 19.30 12.79 -12.57
C GLY A 3 18.21 13.55 -11.80
N LEU A 4 17.06 12.91 -11.59
CA LEU A 4 16.08 13.37 -10.61
C LEU A 4 16.81 13.52 -9.27
N ARG A 5 16.78 14.73 -8.71
CA ARG A 5 17.25 14.98 -7.34
C ARG A 5 16.46 14.07 -6.40
N ARG A 6 17.15 13.12 -5.76
CA ARG A 6 16.67 12.45 -4.54
C ARG A 6 16.43 13.54 -3.49
N TYR A 7 15.18 13.84 -3.17
CA TYR A 7 14.81 14.29 -1.84
C TYR A 7 14.53 13.01 -1.05
N PRO A 8 15.24 12.80 0.05
CA PRO A 8 14.88 13.54 1.27
C PRO A 8 16.07 14.25 1.95
N LEU A 9 15.75 15.02 2.99
CA LEU A 9 16.71 15.58 3.95
C LEU A 9 17.73 14.50 4.34
N ALA A 10 19.02 14.84 4.35
CA ALA A 10 20.10 13.88 4.60
C ALA A 10 19.80 13.00 5.82
N GLY A 11 19.80 11.66 5.62
CA GLY A 11 19.63 10.67 6.69
C GLY A 11 18.20 10.21 7.00
N THR A 12 17.19 10.57 6.22
CA THR A 12 15.83 10.02 6.34
C THR A 12 15.49 9.20 5.11
N GLU A 13 14.76 8.08 5.24
CA GLU A 13 14.18 7.37 4.09
C GLU A 13 12.65 7.48 4.11
N ILE A 14 12.05 7.64 2.94
CA ILE A 14 10.60 7.66 2.77
C ILE A 14 10.20 6.38 2.05
N VAL A 15 9.29 5.61 2.64
CA VAL A 15 8.65 4.44 2.02
C VAL A 15 7.15 4.69 1.96
N MET A 16 6.54 4.48 0.80
CA MET A 16 5.10 4.59 0.64
C MET A 16 4.45 3.22 0.81
N ILE A 17 3.42 3.13 1.65
CA ILE A 17 2.55 1.96 1.77
C ILE A 17 1.27 2.29 1.01
N GLY A 18 0.93 1.47 0.03
CA GLY A 18 -0.31 1.61 -0.74
C GLY A 18 -1.55 1.27 0.07
N THR A 19 -2.71 1.34 -0.57
CA THR A 19 -3.99 0.94 0.03
C THR A 19 -4.36 -0.51 -0.33
N TYR A 20 -5.33 -1.07 0.40
CA TYR A 20 -5.99 -2.34 0.07
C TYR A 20 -7.49 -2.12 -0.16
N SER A 21 -8.15 -3.08 -0.81
CA SER A 21 -9.60 -3.05 -1.05
C SER A 21 -10.38 -3.32 0.23
N GLY A 22 -11.42 -2.54 0.49
CA GLY A 22 -12.45 -2.96 1.45
C GLY A 22 -13.15 -4.27 1.04
N GLY A 23 -13.91 -4.83 1.97
CA GLY A 23 -14.76 -5.98 1.80
C GLY A 23 -16.10 -5.69 1.11
N PRO A 24 -16.83 -6.72 0.66
CA PRO A 24 -18.04 -6.62 -0.18
C PRO A 24 -19.12 -5.67 0.34
N SER A 25 -19.23 -5.49 1.65
CA SER A 25 -20.28 -4.63 2.22
C SER A 25 -19.84 -3.17 2.43
N HIS A 26 -18.58 -2.81 2.13
CA HIS A 26 -18.06 -1.47 2.39
C HIS A 26 -17.91 -0.58 1.15
N ALA A 27 -18.17 0.72 1.36
CA ALA A 27 -17.70 1.90 0.60
C ALA A 27 -16.63 1.70 -0.49
N THR A 28 -15.56 1.07 -0.06
CA THR A 28 -14.22 1.15 -0.65
C THR A 28 -13.78 -0.17 -1.27
N HIS A 29 -14.71 -1.10 -1.51
CA HIS A 29 -14.35 -2.32 -2.21
C HIS A 29 -13.98 -2.06 -3.68
N ARG A 30 -13.04 -2.85 -4.19
CA ARG A 30 -12.49 -2.72 -5.54
C ARG A 30 -13.44 -3.17 -6.65
N ILE A 31 -14.25 -4.20 -6.40
CA ILE A 31 -14.97 -4.91 -7.48
C ILE A 31 -16.20 -4.11 -7.93
N GLY A 32 -16.21 -3.70 -9.20
CA GLY A 32 -17.39 -3.13 -9.86
C GLY A 32 -17.90 -1.83 -9.23
N ARG A 33 -17.05 -1.09 -8.54
CA ARG A 33 -17.45 0.09 -7.75
C ARG A 33 -16.67 1.34 -8.13
N VAL A 34 -17.37 2.47 -8.07
CA VAL A 34 -16.82 3.82 -8.14
C VAL A 34 -17.19 4.62 -6.88
N ASN A 35 -16.36 5.57 -6.51
CA ASN A 35 -16.67 6.53 -5.45
C ASN A 35 -17.60 7.66 -5.97
N GLY A 36 -17.94 8.62 -5.11
CA GLY A 36 -18.82 9.75 -5.48
C GLY A 36 -18.27 10.68 -6.57
N GLN A 37 -17.01 10.51 -6.97
CA GLN A 37 -16.36 11.26 -8.05
C GLN A 37 -16.22 10.43 -9.34
N GLY A 38 -16.76 9.20 -9.36
CA GLY A 38 -16.66 8.31 -10.52
C GLY A 38 -15.33 7.55 -10.61
N ASN A 39 -14.48 7.60 -9.57
CA ASN A 39 -13.18 6.95 -9.58
C ASN A 39 -13.25 5.54 -9.00
N THR A 40 -12.55 4.58 -9.63
CA THR A 40 -12.40 3.20 -9.17
C THR A 40 -11.24 3.06 -8.19
N MET A 41 -11.26 2.02 -7.35
CA MET A 41 -10.12 1.70 -6.48
C MET A 41 -8.84 1.38 -7.28
N ASP A 42 -8.98 0.77 -8.46
CA ASP A 42 -7.83 0.48 -9.34
C ASP A 42 -7.10 1.75 -9.76
N GLN A 43 -7.81 2.84 -10.03
CA GLN A 43 -7.19 4.13 -10.36
C GLN A 43 -6.37 4.67 -9.19
N PHE A 44 -6.81 4.48 -7.94
CA PHE A 44 -6.02 4.86 -6.77
C PHE A 44 -4.78 3.97 -6.62
N PHE A 45 -4.90 2.66 -6.80
CA PHE A 45 -3.74 1.76 -6.77
C PHE A 45 -2.70 2.11 -7.85
N GLU A 46 -3.13 2.50 -9.04
CA GLU A 46 -2.25 2.96 -10.11
C GLU A 46 -1.60 4.30 -9.76
N ALA A 47 -2.38 5.26 -9.25
CA ALA A 47 -1.89 6.57 -8.85
C ALA A 47 -0.84 6.49 -7.73
N GLU A 48 -1.05 5.65 -6.73
CA GLU A 48 -0.11 5.41 -5.63
C GLU A 48 1.24 4.90 -6.14
N ARG A 49 1.21 3.86 -6.99
CA ARG A 49 2.43 3.32 -7.62
C ARG A 49 3.14 4.37 -8.48
N TYR A 50 2.36 5.13 -9.25
CA TYR A 50 2.90 6.20 -10.09
C TYR A 50 3.61 7.27 -9.26
N VAL A 51 3.00 7.75 -8.17
CA VAL A 51 3.60 8.76 -7.29
C VAL A 51 4.88 8.25 -6.65
N ALA A 52 4.88 7.02 -6.11
CA ALA A 52 6.08 6.44 -5.51
C ALA A 52 7.23 6.34 -6.54
N HIS A 53 6.93 5.86 -7.75
CA HIS A 53 7.89 5.80 -8.84
C HIS A 53 8.39 7.18 -9.25
N ALA A 54 7.50 8.16 -9.42
CA ALA A 54 7.85 9.52 -9.83
C ALA A 54 8.74 10.24 -8.80
N LEU A 55 8.58 9.94 -7.51
CA LEU A 55 9.42 10.46 -6.43
C LEU A 55 10.67 9.63 -6.18
N GLY A 56 10.83 8.47 -6.84
CA GLY A 56 11.95 7.57 -6.63
C GLY A 56 11.98 6.93 -5.25
N ILE A 57 10.82 6.77 -4.60
CA ILE A 57 10.69 6.16 -3.28
C ILE A 57 10.20 4.71 -3.37
N PRO A 58 10.63 3.81 -2.47
CA PRO A 58 10.09 2.46 -2.42
C PRO A 58 8.58 2.44 -2.13
N PHE A 59 7.91 1.44 -2.70
CA PHE A 59 6.48 1.23 -2.56
C PHE A 59 6.18 -0.16 -2.01
N ILE A 60 5.31 -0.25 -1.00
CA ILE A 60 4.77 -1.51 -0.48
C ILE A 60 3.33 -1.63 -0.98
N ASP A 61 3.10 -2.62 -1.85
CA ASP A 61 1.76 -2.94 -2.34
C ASP A 61 1.01 -3.82 -1.33
N ILE A 62 0.40 -3.18 -0.33
CA ILE A 62 -0.30 -3.89 0.75
C ILE A 62 -1.51 -4.70 0.27
N SER A 63 -2.01 -4.45 -0.95
CA SER A 63 -3.06 -5.28 -1.56
C SER A 63 -2.61 -6.74 -1.77
N GLN A 64 -1.29 -6.99 -1.80
CA GLN A 64 -0.69 -8.32 -1.90
C GLN A 64 -0.51 -9.01 -0.55
N SER A 65 -0.87 -8.36 0.57
CA SER A 65 -0.80 -8.96 1.91
C SER A 65 -1.70 -10.18 2.06
N GLY A 66 -2.72 -10.32 1.20
CA GLY A 66 -3.81 -11.27 1.35
C GLY A 66 -4.98 -10.73 2.18
N MET A 67 -4.98 -9.45 2.52
CA MET A 67 -6.16 -8.71 2.97
C MET A 67 -6.91 -8.14 1.76
N GLY A 68 -8.24 -8.18 1.79
CA GLY A 68 -9.06 -7.53 0.78
C GLY A 68 -10.47 -8.10 0.71
N TYR A 69 -11.10 -7.88 -0.45
CA TYR A 69 -12.49 -8.23 -0.74
C TYR A 69 -12.90 -9.63 -0.26
N LEU A 70 -12.14 -10.66 -0.63
CA LEU A 70 -12.49 -12.06 -0.38
C LEU A 70 -12.15 -12.54 1.04
N THR A 71 -11.41 -11.74 1.80
CA THR A 71 -10.87 -12.13 3.11
C THR A 71 -11.31 -11.14 4.20
N SER A 72 -12.30 -10.29 3.92
CA SER A 72 -12.72 -9.23 4.83
C SER A 72 -13.20 -9.79 6.17
N THR A 73 -13.98 -10.86 6.15
CA THR A 73 -14.48 -11.54 7.37
C THR A 73 -13.37 -12.07 8.26
N LEU A 74 -12.19 -12.39 7.70
CA LEU A 74 -11.03 -12.86 8.46
C LEU A 74 -10.25 -11.71 9.08
N TYR A 75 -10.12 -10.60 8.36
CA TYR A 75 -9.11 -9.57 8.66
C TYR A 75 -9.67 -8.18 8.94
N MET A 76 -10.96 -7.93 8.80
CA MET A 76 -11.57 -6.61 8.98
C MET A 76 -12.69 -6.66 10.02
N SER A 77 -12.85 -5.60 10.80
CA SER A 77 -13.92 -5.50 11.80
C SER A 77 -15.24 -5.03 11.21
N ASP A 78 -15.18 -4.23 10.16
CA ASP A 78 -16.33 -3.54 9.55
C ASP A 78 -16.23 -3.48 8.02
N GLU A 79 -15.56 -4.48 7.42
CA GLU A 79 -15.31 -4.56 5.98
C GLU A 79 -14.39 -3.43 5.45
N LEU A 80 -13.76 -2.63 6.32
CA LEU A 80 -12.67 -1.72 5.96
C LEU A 80 -11.51 -1.78 6.95
N HIS A 81 -11.76 -1.45 8.20
CA HIS A 81 -10.72 -1.32 9.22
C HIS A 81 -10.21 -2.70 9.64
N PRO A 82 -8.89 -2.91 9.78
CA PRO A 82 -8.35 -4.18 10.21
C PRO A 82 -8.81 -4.54 11.62
N ASN A 83 -9.18 -5.81 11.83
CA ASN A 83 -9.29 -6.37 13.17
C ASN A 83 -7.89 -6.78 13.69
N ALA A 84 -7.79 -7.38 14.88
CA ALA A 84 -6.50 -7.78 15.44
C ALA A 84 -5.68 -8.72 14.53
N ALA A 85 -6.34 -9.70 13.88
CA ALA A 85 -5.68 -10.61 12.95
C ALA A 85 -5.25 -9.89 11.65
N GLY A 86 -6.08 -8.97 11.16
CA GLY A 86 -5.74 -8.11 10.01
C GLY A 86 -4.55 -7.21 10.29
N SER A 87 -4.53 -6.54 11.44
CA SER A 87 -3.40 -5.69 11.85
C SER A 87 -2.10 -6.47 11.92
N LEU A 88 -2.12 -7.69 12.49
CA LEU A 88 -0.95 -8.56 12.51
C LEU A 88 -0.51 -8.93 11.09
N ARG A 89 -1.45 -9.28 10.20
CA ARG A 89 -1.15 -9.66 8.82
C ARG A 89 -0.55 -8.50 8.02
N HIS A 90 -1.12 -7.30 8.16
CA HIS A 90 -0.62 -6.07 7.56
C HIS A 90 0.81 -5.78 8.01
N ALA A 91 1.04 -5.69 9.33
CA ALA A 91 2.36 -5.41 9.88
C ALA A 91 3.41 -6.46 9.53
N THR A 92 3.02 -7.74 9.46
CA THR A 92 3.93 -8.83 9.07
C THR A 92 4.37 -8.69 7.62
N TYR A 93 3.42 -8.36 6.72
CA TYR A 93 3.72 -8.14 5.31
C TYR A 93 4.65 -6.93 5.12
N ASP A 94 4.32 -5.79 5.74
CA ASP A 94 5.14 -4.58 5.69
C ASP A 94 6.55 -4.83 6.20
N ALA A 95 6.68 -5.50 7.35
CA ALA A 95 7.97 -5.82 7.94
C ALA A 95 8.82 -6.68 7.01
N GLU A 96 8.25 -7.65 6.30
CA GLU A 96 9.01 -8.46 5.35
C GLU A 96 9.39 -7.67 4.09
N CYS A 97 8.51 -6.83 3.57
CA CYS A 97 8.83 -5.91 2.47
C CYS A 97 9.99 -4.98 2.85
N LEU A 98 9.94 -4.37 4.04
CA LEU A 98 11.01 -3.52 4.56
C LEU A 98 12.32 -4.30 4.71
N ARG A 99 12.30 -5.52 5.28
CA ARG A 99 13.50 -6.37 5.35
C ARG A 99 14.08 -6.66 3.97
N GLN A 100 13.25 -6.90 2.96
CA GLN A 100 13.70 -7.12 1.59
C GLN A 100 14.33 -5.86 0.99
N MET A 101 13.76 -4.68 1.25
CA MET A 101 14.33 -3.40 0.82
C MET A 101 15.68 -3.13 1.52
N LEU A 102 15.80 -3.42 2.81
CA LEU A 102 17.05 -3.33 3.55
C LEU A 102 18.13 -4.23 2.94
N ARG A 103 17.80 -5.50 2.66
CA ARG A 103 18.72 -6.44 1.98
C ARG A 103 19.13 -5.96 0.57
N ARG A 104 18.39 -5.02 -0.03
CA ARG A 104 18.66 -4.42 -1.34
C ARG A 104 19.29 -3.02 -1.26
N GLY A 105 19.73 -2.60 -0.07
CA GLY A 105 20.45 -1.34 0.12
C GLY A 105 19.57 -0.10 0.28
N LEU A 106 18.39 -0.23 0.91
CA LEU A 106 17.51 0.92 1.19
C LEU A 106 18.22 2.08 1.90
N PHE A 107 19.17 1.80 2.80
CA PHE A 107 19.94 2.80 3.53
C PHE A 107 21.37 2.98 3.02
N ASP A 108 21.75 2.33 1.92
CA ASP A 108 23.11 2.43 1.39
C ASP A 108 23.20 3.65 0.46
N ALA A 109 23.98 4.64 0.91
CA ALA A 109 24.30 5.89 0.20
C ALA A 109 25.45 5.71 -0.81
#